data_AF-A0A016RWJ2-F1
#
_entry.id   AF-A0A016RWJ2-F1
#
_cell.length_a   1.000
_cell.length_b   1.000
_cell.length_c   1.000
_cell.angle_alpha   90.00
_cell.angle_beta   90.00
_cell.angle_gamma   90.00
#
_symmetry.space_group_name_H-M   'P 1'
#
loop_
_entity.id
_entity.type
_entity.pdbx_description
1 polymer ?
#
loop_
_entity_poly.entity_id
_entity_poly.type
_entity_poly.pdbx_seq_one_letter_code
_entity_poly.pdbx_strand_id
1 'polypeptide(L)'
;MDPSTCGFLIFEPVKTSLTLKGCLREIAFTREVMKHRPDIKYYYMGYYISTCPKMRYKGKFRPSELLCDRSFQWVPLDECDRMLNNNDNKFTVFRPNETPAEMQTRDQLLLLVDGKILPYADICDLAPSLKEVADSAEVKEKLDAFASRIGSDMSGLILYLSDFQDIDTSE
;
A
#
# COMPACT_ATOMS: atom_id res chain seq x y z
N MET A 1 29.26 -16.01 2.60
CA MET A 1 27.95 -15.79 1.97
C MET A 1 27.01 -15.23 3.02
N ASP A 2 26.96 -13.90 3.11
CA ASP A 2 25.79 -13.10 3.51
C ASP A 2 26.16 -11.62 3.29
N PRO A 3 25.60 -10.98 2.25
CA PRO A 3 25.59 -9.54 2.15
C PRO A 3 24.17 -9.05 1.87
N SER A 4 23.26 -9.22 2.83
CA SER A 4 21.91 -8.64 2.83
C SER A 4 21.90 -7.12 3.07
N THR A 5 23.05 -6.46 3.09
CA THR A 5 23.13 -5.00 3.17
C THR A 5 23.27 -4.45 1.76
N CYS A 6 22.12 -4.12 1.19
CA CYS A 6 21.99 -3.31 -0.01
C CYS A 6 22.86 -2.04 0.11
N GLY A 7 24.04 -2.09 -0.51
CA GLY A 7 24.93 -0.94 -0.64
C GLY A 7 24.74 -0.34 -2.01
N PHE A 8 24.15 0.86 -2.10
CA PHE A 8 24.26 1.67 -3.32
C PHE A 8 24.44 3.17 -3.03
N LEU A 9 25.61 3.60 -3.53
CA LEU A 9 26.09 4.89 -4.03
C LEU A 9 25.31 6.19 -3.73
N ILE A 10 26.00 7.07 -3.02
CA ILE A 10 25.73 8.52 -2.97
C ILE A 10 26.03 9.09 -4.37
N PHE A 11 25.01 9.61 -5.04
CA PHE A 11 25.17 10.38 -6.28
C PHE A 11 25.62 11.81 -5.93
N GLU A 12 26.78 12.23 -6.41
CA GLU A 12 27.26 13.61 -6.25
C GLU A 12 26.35 14.63 -6.96
N PRO A 13 26.18 15.84 -6.41
CA PRO A 13 25.05 16.70 -6.73
C PRO A 13 25.35 17.53 -7.97
N VAL A 14 24.87 17.09 -9.14
CA VAL A 14 24.70 17.99 -10.29
C VAL A 14 23.21 18.27 -10.46
N LYS A 15 22.79 19.40 -9.88
CA LYS A 15 21.42 19.98 -9.93
C LYS A 15 20.30 19.00 -9.58
N THR A 16 20.27 18.56 -8.33
CA THR A 16 19.15 17.77 -7.78
C THR A 16 17.90 18.64 -7.61
N SER A 17 16.79 18.27 -8.25
CA SER A 17 15.48 18.92 -8.04
C SER A 17 15.02 18.78 -6.58
N LEU A 18 14.14 19.69 -6.11
CA LEU A 18 13.55 19.61 -4.76
C LEU A 18 12.91 18.24 -4.48
N THR A 19 12.29 17.64 -5.49
CA THR A 19 11.66 16.32 -5.42
C THR A 19 12.65 15.21 -5.07
N LEU A 20 13.86 15.24 -5.65
CA LEU A 20 14.89 14.23 -5.35
C LEU A 20 15.40 14.36 -3.91
N LYS A 21 15.56 15.59 -3.41
CA LYS A 21 15.97 15.85 -2.01
C LYS A 21 14.93 15.37 -1.00
N GLY A 22 13.64 15.57 -1.31
CA GLY A 22 12.54 15.04 -0.50
C GLY A 22 12.60 13.51 -0.39
N CYS A 23 12.71 12.84 -1.53
CA CYS A 23 12.81 11.38 -1.59
C CYS A 23 14.00 10.83 -0.78
N LEU A 24 15.19 11.43 -0.89
CA LEU A 24 16.36 11.02 -0.10
C LEU A 24 16.13 11.15 1.42
N ARG A 25 15.44 12.21 1.85
CA ARG A 25 15.09 12.40 3.26
C ARG A 25 14.09 11.35 3.73
N GLU A 26 13.09 11.02 2.91
CA GLU A 26 12.11 9.99 3.21
C GLU A 26 12.75 8.60 3.29
N ILE A 27 13.65 8.26 2.35
CA ILE A 27 14.45 7.02 2.42
C ILE A 27 15.29 6.97 3.70
N ALA A 28 15.99 8.06 4.05
CA ALA A 28 16.78 8.14 5.28
C ALA A 28 15.89 7.97 6.54
N PHE A 29 14.70 8.56 6.52
CA PHE A 29 13.72 8.41 7.60
C PHE A 29 13.21 6.97 7.72
N THR A 30 12.84 6.31 6.62
CA THR A 30 12.44 4.90 6.63
C THR A 30 13.55 4.03 7.23
N ARG A 31 14.81 4.29 6.91
CA ARG A 31 15.95 3.56 7.49
C ARG A 31 16.11 3.78 9.00
N GLU A 32 15.76 4.97 9.50
CA GLU A 32 15.76 5.23 10.93
C GLU A 32 14.62 4.47 11.62
N VAL A 33 13.42 4.52 11.04
CA VAL A 33 12.26 3.77 11.52
C VAL A 33 12.54 2.27 11.53
N MET A 34 13.18 1.73 10.49
CA MET A 34 13.59 0.32 10.41
C MET A 34 14.40 -0.18 11.61
N LYS A 35 15.22 0.68 12.24
CA LYS A 35 16.01 0.30 13.42
C LYS A 35 15.14 -0.03 14.63
N HIS A 36 13.96 0.60 14.72
CA HIS A 36 13.00 0.42 15.81
C HIS A 36 11.84 -0.48 15.42
N ARG A 37 11.50 -0.52 14.13
CA ARG A 37 10.39 -1.27 13.52
C ARG A 37 10.90 -2.01 12.28
N PRO A 38 11.55 -3.19 12.45
CA PRO A 38 12.13 -3.95 11.35
C PRO A 38 11.09 -4.46 10.33
N ASP A 39 9.80 -4.41 10.67
CA ASP A 39 8.66 -4.69 9.80
C ASP A 39 8.49 -3.64 8.69
N ILE A 40 8.88 -2.37 8.93
CA ILE A 40 8.74 -1.27 7.97
C ILE A 40 9.98 -1.21 7.07
N LYS A 41 10.04 -2.07 6.05
CA LYS A 41 11.23 -2.22 5.19
C LYS A 41 11.19 -1.42 3.89
N TYR A 42 10.01 -0.94 3.51
CA TYR A 42 9.77 -0.38 2.19
C TYR A 42 9.29 1.07 2.29
N TYR A 43 9.75 1.89 1.34
CA TYR A 43 9.30 3.26 1.17
C TYR A 43 8.51 3.37 -0.13
N TYR A 44 7.23 3.74 0.00
CA TYR A 44 6.35 3.92 -1.15
C TYR A 44 6.61 5.28 -1.81
N MET A 45 7.30 5.26 -2.94
CA MET A 45 7.60 6.46 -3.72
C MET A 45 6.40 6.99 -4.52
N GLY A 46 5.22 6.36 -4.49
CA GLY A 46 4.09 6.68 -5.36
C GLY A 46 4.17 6.03 -6.75
N TYR A 47 3.23 6.36 -7.63
CA TYR A 47 3.18 5.82 -9.00
C TYR A 47 4.45 6.06 -9.82
N TYR A 48 4.72 5.17 -10.77
CA TYR A 48 5.79 5.28 -11.75
C TYR A 48 5.22 5.28 -13.17
N ILE A 49 5.53 6.33 -13.93
CA ILE A 49 5.13 6.48 -15.33
C ILE A 49 6.41 6.62 -16.15
N SER A 50 6.81 5.56 -16.86
CA SER A 50 8.07 5.48 -17.60
C SER A 50 8.22 6.58 -18.66
N THR A 51 7.10 6.95 -19.30
CA THR A 51 7.05 7.96 -20.37
C THR A 51 7.14 9.39 -19.88
N CYS A 52 6.94 9.65 -18.59
CA CYS A 52 6.92 11.00 -18.03
C CYS A 52 8.33 11.43 -17.57
N PRO A 53 8.95 12.45 -18.20
CA PRO A 53 10.30 12.89 -17.83
C PRO A 53 10.43 13.32 -16.37
N LYS A 54 9.35 13.89 -15.79
CA LYS A 54 9.31 14.31 -14.38
C LYS A 54 9.34 13.14 -13.39
N MET A 55 8.99 11.92 -13.83
CA MET A 55 8.92 10.73 -12.98
C MET A 55 10.13 9.82 -13.14
N ARG A 56 10.94 10.04 -14.19
CA ARG A 56 12.14 9.26 -14.51
C ARG A 56 13.19 9.25 -13.41
N TYR A 57 13.20 10.24 -12.51
CA TYR A 57 14.10 10.24 -11.36
C TYR A 57 13.82 9.06 -10.40
N LYS A 58 12.56 8.61 -10.27
CA LYS A 58 12.21 7.47 -9.41
C LYS A 58 12.90 6.19 -9.87
N GLY A 59 13.00 6.04 -11.19
CA GLY A 59 13.72 4.94 -11.81
C GLY A 59 15.24 5.02 -11.66
N LYS A 60 15.81 5.97 -10.93
CA LYS A 60 17.24 5.99 -10.58
C LYS A 60 17.55 5.38 -9.22
N PHE A 61 16.54 5.22 -8.37
CA PHE A 61 16.72 4.54 -7.08
C PHE A 61 16.78 3.03 -7.30
N ARG A 62 17.72 2.36 -6.63
CA ARG A 62 17.89 0.91 -6.70
C ARG A 62 18.23 0.37 -5.32
N PRO A 63 17.70 -0.82 -4.96
CA PRO A 63 16.68 -1.60 -5.66
C PRO A 63 15.33 -0.88 -5.65
N SER A 64 14.49 -1.17 -6.65
CA SER A 64 13.12 -0.65 -6.73
C SER A 64 12.27 -1.66 -7.47
N GLU A 65 11.01 -1.73 -7.09
CA GLU A 65 10.04 -2.71 -7.56
C GLU A 65 8.72 -2.01 -7.85
N LEU A 66 7.93 -2.56 -8.78
CA LEU A 66 6.57 -2.13 -9.07
C LEU A 66 5.60 -3.25 -8.72
N LEU A 67 4.44 -2.88 -8.19
CA LEU A 67 3.37 -3.83 -7.90
C LEU A 67 2.66 -4.21 -9.20
N CYS A 68 2.51 -5.52 -9.46
CA CYS A 68 1.62 -6.00 -10.50
C CYS A 68 0.17 -5.77 -10.08
N ASP A 69 -0.60 -5.09 -10.92
CA ASP A 69 -2.00 -4.74 -10.70
C ASP A 69 -2.96 -5.94 -10.58
N ARG A 70 -2.64 -7.07 -11.22
CA ARG A 70 -3.46 -8.28 -11.19
C ARG A 70 -3.08 -9.26 -10.07
N SER A 71 -1.80 -9.55 -9.90
CA SER A 71 -1.32 -10.57 -8.94
C SER A 71 -0.87 -10.00 -7.60
N PHE A 72 -0.78 -8.67 -7.47
CA PHE A 72 -0.19 -7.96 -6.33
C PHE A 72 1.21 -8.46 -5.94
N GLN A 73 1.94 -9.05 -6.88
CA GLN A 73 3.34 -9.39 -6.69
C GLN A 73 4.23 -8.19 -7.05
N TRP A 74 5.28 -7.99 -6.25
CA TRP A 74 6.31 -7.00 -6.52
C TRP A 74 7.28 -7.52 -7.59
N VAL A 75 7.52 -6.71 -8.61
CA VAL A 75 8.37 -7.05 -9.76
C VAL A 75 9.53 -6.06 -9.84
N PRO A 76 10.78 -6.52 -9.98
CA PRO A 76 11.94 -5.64 -10.12
C PRO A 76 11.77 -4.63 -11.24
N LEU A 77 12.08 -3.37 -10.97
CA LEU A 77 11.87 -2.28 -11.91
C LEU A 77 12.59 -2.49 -13.26
N ASP A 78 13.77 -3.09 -13.25
CA ASP A 78 14.52 -3.37 -14.49
C ASP A 78 13.78 -4.38 -15.40
N GLU A 79 13.01 -5.30 -14.81
CA GLU A 79 12.14 -6.21 -15.56
C GLU A 79 10.91 -5.47 -16.08
N CYS A 80 10.25 -4.67 -15.23
CA CYS A 80 9.11 -3.84 -15.62
C CYS A 80 9.45 -2.90 -16.78
N ASP A 81 10.60 -2.22 -16.72
CA ASP A 81 11.05 -1.31 -17.78
C ASP A 81 11.24 -2.06 -19.11
N ARG A 82 11.77 -3.30 -19.10
CA ARG A 82 11.87 -4.13 -20.32
C ARG A 82 10.48 -4.47 -20.88
N MET A 83 9.56 -4.89 -20.03
CA MET A 83 8.20 -5.24 -20.44
C MET A 83 7.44 -4.03 -21.00
N LEU A 84 7.56 -2.86 -20.37
CA LEU A 84 6.96 -1.62 -20.85
C LEU A 84 7.55 -1.19 -22.20
N ASN A 85 8.88 -1.23 -22.34
CA ASN A 85 9.53 -0.87 -23.60
C ASN A 85 9.14 -1.81 -24.76
N ASN A 86 8.98 -3.11 -24.49
CA ASN A 86 8.55 -4.09 -25.50
C ASN A 86 7.09 -3.91 -25.94
N ASN A 87 6.27 -3.20 -25.15
CA ASN A 87 4.85 -2.95 -25.42
C ASN A 87 4.56 -1.47 -25.71
N ASP A 88 5.52 -0.72 -26.26
CA ASP A 88 5.39 0.72 -26.58
C ASP A 88 4.90 1.58 -25.40
N ASN A 89 5.29 1.23 -24.17
CA ASN A 89 4.83 1.84 -22.91
C ASN A 89 3.30 1.84 -22.71
N LYS A 90 2.59 0.92 -23.35
CA LYS A 90 1.18 0.65 -23.05
C LYS A 90 1.06 -0.05 -21.70
N PHE A 91 -0.17 -0.08 -21.21
CA PHE A 91 -0.52 -0.85 -20.01
C PHE A 91 -0.07 -2.31 -20.17
N THR A 92 0.65 -2.81 -19.18
CA THR A 92 1.28 -4.14 -19.20
C THR A 92 1.09 -4.79 -17.85
N VAL A 93 0.47 -5.96 -17.84
CA VAL A 93 0.39 -6.82 -16.65
C VAL A 93 1.75 -7.51 -16.49
N PHE A 94 2.45 -7.24 -15.39
CA PHE A 94 3.82 -7.72 -15.18
C PHE A 94 3.91 -9.22 -14.87
N ARG A 95 2.83 -9.80 -14.36
CA ARG A 95 2.72 -11.23 -14.02
C ARG A 95 1.41 -11.82 -14.56
N PRO A 96 1.32 -12.04 -15.90
CA PRO A 96 0.08 -12.53 -16.52
C PRO A 96 -0.21 -14.00 -16.22
N ASN A 97 0.83 -14.79 -15.91
CA ASN A 97 0.74 -16.24 -15.66
C ASN A 97 0.48 -16.58 -14.19
N GLU A 98 0.55 -15.60 -13.30
CA GLU A 98 0.24 -15.81 -11.88
C GLU A 98 -1.27 -15.76 -11.63
N THR A 99 -1.69 -16.40 -10.55
CA THR A 99 -3.06 -16.29 -10.08
C THR A 99 -3.36 -14.85 -9.68
N PRO A 100 -4.55 -14.32 -10.00
CA PRO A 100 -4.98 -13.03 -9.48
C PRO A 100 -4.90 -13.02 -7.95
N ALA A 101 -4.59 -11.85 -7.38
CA ALA A 101 -4.58 -11.70 -5.93
C ALA A 101 -5.97 -11.99 -5.35
N GLU A 102 -6.01 -12.67 -4.20
CA GLU A 102 -7.23 -12.83 -3.43
C GLU A 102 -7.56 -11.49 -2.75
N MET A 103 -8.76 -10.97 -3.01
CA MET A 103 -9.24 -9.72 -2.41
C MET A 103 -9.78 -9.97 -1.01
N GLN A 104 -9.80 -8.93 -0.18
CA GLN A 104 -10.41 -9.01 1.15
C GLN A 104 -11.92 -9.13 1.10
N THR A 105 -12.47 -9.65 2.19
CA THR A 105 -13.90 -9.56 2.49
C THR A 105 -14.13 -8.50 3.57
N ARG A 106 -15.35 -7.98 3.66
CA ARG A 106 -15.73 -7.01 4.70
C ARG A 106 -15.35 -7.48 6.10
N ASP A 107 -15.50 -8.78 6.36
CA ASP A 107 -15.34 -9.39 7.68
C ASP A 107 -13.89 -9.34 8.19
N GLN A 108 -12.93 -9.26 7.26
CA GLN A 108 -11.50 -9.18 7.53
C GLN A 108 -11.01 -7.74 7.74
N LEU A 109 -11.84 -6.73 7.47
CA LEU A 109 -11.46 -5.33 7.59
C LEU A 109 -11.37 -4.91 9.06
N LEU A 110 -10.30 -4.20 9.39
CA LEU A 110 -10.14 -3.55 10.69
C LEU A 110 -10.75 -2.15 10.62
N LEU A 111 -11.60 -1.82 11.57
CA LEU A 111 -12.25 -0.53 11.71
C LEU A 111 -11.77 0.17 12.98
N LEU A 112 -11.58 1.48 12.88
CA LEU A 112 -11.39 2.33 14.05
C LEU A 112 -12.78 2.77 14.55
N VAL A 113 -13.15 2.36 15.76
CA VAL A 113 -14.42 2.68 16.42
C VAL A 113 -14.09 3.30 17.77
N ASP A 114 -14.38 4.59 17.95
CA ASP A 114 -14.15 5.33 19.21
C ASP A 114 -12.76 5.10 19.83
N GLY A 115 -11.73 5.12 18.99
CA GLY A 115 -10.33 4.93 19.40
C GLY A 115 -9.92 3.47 19.62
N LYS A 116 -10.80 2.50 19.42
CA LYS A 116 -10.51 1.06 19.45
C LYS A 116 -10.44 0.50 18.03
N ILE A 117 -9.53 -0.44 17.80
CA ILE A 117 -9.39 -1.13 16.51
C ILE A 117 -10.09 -2.48 16.63
N LEU A 118 -11.07 -2.72 15.77
CA LEU A 118 -11.92 -3.92 15.82
C LEU A 118 -12.12 -4.50 14.41
N PRO A 119 -12.06 -5.81 14.22
CA PRO A 119 -12.54 -6.45 12.99
C PRO A 119 -14.03 -6.21 12.79
N TYR A 120 -14.47 -6.01 11.54
CA TYR A 120 -15.89 -5.83 11.24
C TYR A 120 -16.76 -7.00 11.73
N ALA A 121 -16.23 -8.22 11.67
CA ALA A 121 -16.90 -9.43 12.18
C ALA A 121 -17.28 -9.33 13.66
N ASP A 122 -16.48 -8.64 14.47
CA ASP A 122 -16.66 -8.56 15.92
C ASP A 122 -17.62 -7.42 16.32
N ILE A 123 -17.86 -6.43 15.44
CA ILE A 123 -18.67 -5.24 15.75
C ILE A 123 -20.10 -5.59 16.16
N CYS A 124 -20.68 -6.61 15.52
CA CYS A 124 -22.05 -7.06 15.79
C CYS A 124 -22.27 -7.57 17.21
N ASP A 125 -21.21 -7.95 17.91
CA ASP A 125 -21.26 -8.53 19.26
C ASP A 125 -21.00 -7.50 20.37
N LEU A 126 -20.59 -6.27 20.03
CA LEU A 126 -20.15 -5.27 21.00
C LEU A 126 -21.27 -4.36 21.54
N ALA A 127 -22.15 -3.85 20.69
CA ALA A 127 -23.25 -2.98 21.10
C ALA A 127 -24.42 -3.03 20.10
N PRO A 128 -25.69 -2.94 20.55
CA PRO A 128 -26.84 -2.89 19.66
C PRO A 128 -26.82 -1.69 18.70
N SER A 129 -26.34 -0.54 19.19
CA SER A 129 -26.20 0.71 18.41
C SER A 129 -25.17 0.56 17.27
N LEU A 130 -24.02 -0.06 17.56
CA LEU A 130 -23.00 -0.37 16.55
C LEU A 130 -23.49 -1.37 15.51
N LYS A 131 -24.27 -2.36 15.95
CA LYS A 131 -24.86 -3.36 15.06
C LYS A 131 -25.84 -2.72 14.08
N GLU A 132 -26.67 -1.79 14.52
CA GLU A 132 -27.60 -1.06 13.63
C GLU A 132 -26.86 -0.31 12.52
N VAL A 133 -25.78 0.39 12.88
CA VAL A 133 -24.92 1.08 11.90
C VAL A 133 -24.22 0.11 10.98
N ALA A 134 -23.62 -0.96 11.52
CA ALA A 134 -22.95 -1.98 10.74
C ALA A 134 -23.90 -2.71 9.78
N ASP A 135 -25.16 -2.88 10.17
CA ASP A 135 -26.19 -3.55 9.37
C ASP A 135 -26.79 -2.65 8.28
N SER A 136 -26.54 -1.34 8.32
CA SER A 136 -26.93 -0.39 7.28
C SER A 136 -26.40 -0.79 5.90
N ALA A 137 -27.29 -0.82 4.91
CA ALA A 137 -26.96 -1.18 3.54
C ALA A 137 -25.88 -0.26 2.94
N GLU A 138 -25.91 1.03 3.30
CA GLU A 138 -24.94 2.01 2.82
C GLU A 138 -23.51 1.71 3.33
N VAL A 139 -23.39 1.35 4.61
CA VAL A 139 -22.10 1.01 5.23
C VAL A 139 -21.56 -0.29 4.65
N LYS A 140 -22.42 -1.31 4.50
CA LYS A 140 -22.06 -2.58 3.87
C LYS A 140 -21.56 -2.40 2.45
N GLU A 141 -22.24 -1.58 1.64
CA GLU A 141 -21.82 -1.29 0.27
C GLU A 141 -20.47 -0.57 0.22
N LYS A 142 -20.25 0.42 1.10
CA LYS A 142 -18.95 1.11 1.21
C LYS A 142 -17.83 0.12 1.56
N LEU A 143 -18.05 -0.75 2.54
CA LEU A 143 -17.08 -1.75 2.98
C LEU A 143 -16.81 -2.81 1.90
N ASP A 144 -17.85 -3.32 1.23
CA ASP A 144 -17.70 -4.31 0.16
C ASP A 144 -16.98 -3.70 -1.06
N ALA A 145 -17.32 -2.46 -1.44
CA ALA A 145 -16.66 -1.74 -2.52
C ALA A 145 -15.19 -1.42 -2.20
N PHE A 146 -14.86 -1.29 -0.92
CA PHE A 146 -13.50 -1.11 -0.47
C PHE A 146 -12.73 -2.44 -0.43
N ALA A 147 -13.29 -3.47 0.21
CA ALA A 147 -12.68 -4.79 0.35
C ALA A 147 -12.32 -5.43 -1.01
N SER A 148 -13.19 -5.26 -2.01
CA SER A 148 -12.98 -5.77 -3.37
C SER A 148 -11.82 -5.12 -4.14
N ARG A 149 -11.19 -4.08 -3.60
CA ARG A 149 -10.03 -3.38 -4.20
C ARG A 149 -8.73 -3.63 -3.45
N ILE A 150 -8.78 -4.27 -2.29
CA ILE A 150 -7.65 -4.45 -1.40
C ILE A 150 -7.29 -5.93 -1.33
N GLY A 151 -5.99 -6.22 -1.43
CA GLY A 151 -5.49 -7.58 -1.36
C GLY A 151 -5.57 -8.13 0.06
N SER A 152 -5.75 -9.45 0.15
CA SER A 152 -5.68 -10.22 1.41
C SER A 152 -4.37 -10.04 2.17
N ASP A 153 -3.29 -9.64 1.50
CA ASP A 153 -2.01 -9.31 2.11
C ASP A 153 -2.06 -8.04 2.98
N MET A 154 -2.98 -7.11 2.71
CA MET A 154 -3.13 -5.85 3.46
C MET A 154 -4.03 -5.97 4.71
N SER A 155 -3.84 -7.01 5.51
CA SER A 155 -4.65 -7.27 6.73
C SER A 155 -4.46 -6.24 7.86
N GLY A 156 -3.37 -5.47 7.83
CA GLY A 156 -3.10 -4.43 8.84
C GLY A 156 -3.75 -3.07 8.55
N LEU A 157 -4.54 -2.96 7.48
CA LEU A 157 -5.15 -1.70 7.10
C LEU A 157 -6.34 -1.39 8.03
N ILE A 158 -6.27 -0.25 8.70
CA ILE A 158 -7.34 0.24 9.58
C ILE A 158 -8.15 1.29 8.82
N LEU A 159 -9.46 1.08 8.76
CA LEU A 159 -10.40 1.99 8.14
C LEU A 159 -11.05 2.91 9.16
N TYR A 160 -11.06 4.19 8.83
CA TYR A 160 -11.80 5.19 9.56
C TYR A 160 -13.08 5.52 8.79
N LEU A 161 -14.21 5.36 9.46
CA LEU A 161 -15.52 5.74 8.96
C LEU A 161 -16.18 6.62 10.01
N SER A 162 -16.65 7.80 9.59
CA SER A 162 -17.36 8.73 10.47
C SER A 162 -18.63 8.12 11.06
N ASP A 163 -19.25 7.20 10.33
CA ASP A 163 -20.45 6.48 10.74
C ASP A 163 -20.22 5.66 12.03
N PHE A 164 -18.97 5.26 12.33
CA PHE A 164 -18.59 4.47 13.50
C PHE A 164 -17.94 5.28 14.63
N GLN A 165 -18.08 6.60 14.62
CA GLN A 165 -17.55 7.47 15.67
C GLN A 165 -18.67 8.09 16.49
N ASP A 166 -18.36 8.38 17.76
CA ASP A 166 -19.24 9.00 18.74
C ASP A 166 -20.53 8.18 18.97
N ILE A 167 -20.45 6.85 18.80
CA ILE A 167 -21.57 5.95 19.06
C ILE A 167 -21.59 5.64 20.56
N ASP A 168 -22.73 5.87 21.19
CA ASP A 168 -22.90 5.50 22.59
C ASP A 168 -22.84 3.97 22.70
N THR A 169 -21.67 3.49 23.11
CA THR A 169 -21.37 2.09 23.40
C THR A 169 -21.57 1.78 24.89
N SER A 170 -22.14 2.74 25.63
CA SER A 170 -22.52 2.60 27.03
C SER A 170 -23.89 1.93 27.14
N GLU A 171 -23.92 0.60 27.19
CA GLU A 171 -24.98 -0.14 27.89
C GLU A 171 -24.41 -0.86 29.12
#